data_AF-A0A972F4H0-F1
#
_entry.id   AF-A0A972F4H0-F1
#
_cell.length_a   1.000
_cell.length_b   1.000
_cell.length_c   1.000
_cell.angle_alpha   90.00
_cell.angle_beta   90.00
_cell.angle_gamma   90.00
#
_symmetry.space_group_name_H-M   'P 1'
#
loop_
_entity.id
_entity.type
_entity.pdbx_description
1 polymer ?
#
loop_
_entity_poly.entity_id
_entity_poly.type
_entity_poly.pdbx_seq_one_letter_code
_entity_poly.pdbx_strand_id
1 'polypeptide(L)'
;VEVNLIADTDREILSIPETGVYERINKYYDLEKAKERALDEVRLAGEAMGLSSDISEAEIVEASSFNMVKGYRADKNIRVKAQNKPGLLTKREEER
;
A
#
# COMPACT_ATOMS: atom_id res chain seq x y z
N VAL A 1 -3.14 -8.67 -6.56
CA VAL A 1 -2.48 -8.63 -5.22
C VAL A 1 -2.99 -7.40 -4.48
N GLU A 2 -3.26 -7.48 -3.18
CA GLU A 2 -3.64 -6.34 -2.35
C GLU A 2 -2.63 -6.20 -1.21
N VAL A 3 -2.27 -4.96 -0.84
CA VAL A 3 -1.44 -4.64 0.33
C VAL A 3 -2.13 -3.59 1.19
N ASN A 4 -2.03 -3.75 2.50
CA ASN A 4 -2.56 -2.81 3.49
C ASN A 4 -1.42 -2.21 4.30
N LEU A 5 -1.04 -0.99 3.96
CA LEU A 5 -0.01 -0.24 4.67
C LEU A 5 -0.62 0.52 5.84
N ILE A 6 -0.07 0.31 7.02
CA ILE A 6 -0.41 1.02 8.25
C ILE A 6 0.84 1.75 8.73
N ALA A 7 0.77 3.06 8.86
CA ALA A 7 1.83 3.90 9.37
C ALA A 7 1.33 4.68 10.60
N ASP A 8 2.01 4.50 11.73
CA ASP A 8 1.73 5.15 13.00
C ASP A 8 2.92 6.03 13.36
N THR A 9 2.72 7.35 13.31
CA THR A 9 3.78 8.33 13.60
C THR A 9 3.95 8.63 15.09
N ASP A 10 2.97 8.31 15.94
CA ASP A 10 3.11 8.38 17.41
C ASP A 10 4.05 7.27 17.90
N ARG A 11 3.93 6.08 17.27
CA ARG A 11 4.78 4.92 17.54
C ARG A 11 6.01 4.81 16.65
N GLU A 12 6.09 5.64 15.60
CA GLU A 12 7.16 5.66 14.61
C GLU A 12 7.34 4.29 13.91
N ILE A 13 6.23 3.62 13.58
CA ILE A 13 6.22 2.30 12.93
C ILE A 13 5.40 2.30 11.64
N LEU A 14 5.88 1.55 10.65
CA LEU A 14 5.14 1.17 9.45
C LEU A 14 5.08 -0.34 9.38
N SER A 15 3.90 -0.85 9.06
CA SER A 15 3.66 -2.28 8.89
C SER A 15 2.82 -2.57 7.66
N ILE A 16 3.20 -3.61 6.94
CA ILE A 16 2.43 -4.18 5.82
C ILE A 16 2.33 -5.69 6.11
N PRO A 17 1.21 -6.16 6.67
CA PRO A 17 1.07 -7.55 7.07
C PRO A 17 1.25 -8.54 5.92
N GLU A 18 0.84 -8.15 4.71
CA GLU A 18 0.85 -9.03 3.53
C GLU A 18 2.25 -9.34 3.01
N THR A 19 3.18 -8.37 3.11
CA THR A 19 4.58 -8.55 2.72
C THR A 19 5.49 -8.80 3.94
N GLY A 20 4.93 -8.77 5.16
CA GLY A 20 5.69 -8.92 6.40
C GLY A 20 6.58 -7.73 6.73
N VAL A 21 6.42 -6.59 6.05
CA VAL A 21 7.21 -5.38 6.31
C VAL A 21 6.86 -4.84 7.69
N TYR A 22 7.89 -4.61 8.48
CA TYR A 22 7.81 -3.91 9.76
C TYR A 22 9.06 -3.06 9.94
N GLU A 23 8.92 -1.74 9.81
CA GLU A 23 10.05 -0.81 9.85
C GLU A 23 9.74 0.43 10.68
N ARG A 24 10.79 1.14 11.09
CA ARG A 24 10.65 2.42 11.77
C ARG A 24 10.50 3.54 10.76
N ILE A 25 9.53 4.42 11.00
CA ILE A 25 9.30 5.63 10.22
C ILE A 25 9.57 6.88 11.04
N ASN A 26 9.76 8.01 10.37
CA ASN A 26 9.89 9.29 11.03
C ASN A 26 8.52 9.80 11.53
N LYS A 27 8.47 10.51 12.67
CA LYS A 27 7.27 11.24 13.11
C LYS A 27 6.65 12.21 12.07
N TYR A 28 7.44 12.69 11.11
CA TYR A 28 7.00 13.54 10.00
C TYR A 28 6.53 12.75 8.76
N TYR A 29 6.37 11.42 8.88
CA TYR A 29 5.83 10.61 7.80
C TYR A 29 4.42 11.07 7.43
N ASP A 30 4.15 11.09 6.13
CA ASP A 30 2.95 11.71 5.57
C ASP A 30 2.27 10.77 4.57
N LEU A 31 1.07 11.16 4.17
CA LEU A 31 0.21 10.33 3.33
C LEU A 31 0.79 10.11 1.93
N GLU A 32 1.54 11.05 1.37
CA GLU A 32 2.13 10.90 0.04
C GLU A 32 3.20 9.81 0.05
N LYS A 33 4.12 9.87 1.03
CA LYS A 33 5.12 8.80 1.23
C LYS A 33 4.49 7.44 1.45
N ALA A 34 3.39 7.38 2.21
CA ALA A 34 2.64 6.16 2.45
C ALA A 34 2.04 5.58 1.16
N LYS A 35 1.52 6.44 0.28
CA LYS A 35 0.96 6.04 -1.02
C LYS A 35 2.02 5.50 -1.95
N GLU A 36 3.13 6.22 -2.10
CA GLU A 36 4.26 5.77 -2.91
C GLU A 36 4.74 4.41 -2.43
N ARG A 37 4.97 4.25 -1.11
CA ARG A 37 5.43 2.98 -0.56
C ARG A 37 4.44 1.84 -0.77
N ALA A 38 3.14 2.08 -0.63
CA ALA A 38 2.13 1.05 -0.87
C ALA A 38 2.09 0.59 -2.34
N LEU A 39 2.30 1.52 -3.30
CA LEU A 39 2.36 1.18 -4.73
C LEU A 39 3.60 0.36 -5.07
N ASP A 40 4.76 0.71 -4.53
CA ASP A 40 5.97 -0.08 -4.72
C ASP A 40 5.82 -1.50 -4.15
N GLU A 41 5.27 -1.61 -2.94
CA GLU A 41 5.07 -2.90 -2.27
C GLU A 41 4.07 -3.79 -3.02
N VAL A 42 2.98 -3.22 -3.57
CA VAL A 42 2.01 -4.01 -4.35
C VAL A 42 2.60 -4.45 -5.70
N ARG A 43 3.52 -3.68 -6.29
CA ARG A 43 4.26 -4.06 -7.49
C ARG A 43 5.22 -5.20 -7.19
N LEU A 44 6.07 -5.04 -6.16
CA LEU A 44 7.03 -6.07 -5.74
C LEU A 44 6.34 -7.37 -5.34
N ALA A 45 5.24 -7.30 -4.59
CA ALA A 45 4.45 -8.46 -4.23
C ALA A 45 3.80 -9.13 -5.45
N GLY A 46 3.41 -8.35 -6.47
CA GLY A 46 2.92 -8.87 -7.74
C GLY A 46 4.00 -9.62 -8.53
N GLU A 47 5.18 -9.03 -8.66
CA GLU A 47 6.34 -9.62 -9.34
C GLU A 47 6.79 -10.92 -8.66
N ALA A 48 6.81 -10.94 -7.32
CA ALA A 48 7.12 -12.14 -6.54
C ALA A 48 6.12 -13.29 -6.76
N MET A 49 4.88 -12.97 -7.15
CA MET A 49 3.85 -13.95 -7.52
C MET A 49 3.90 -14.34 -9.01
N GLY A 50 4.86 -13.82 -9.79
CA GLY A 50 5.00 -14.11 -11.21
C GLY A 50 4.06 -13.32 -12.12
N LEU A 51 3.43 -12.24 -11.62
CA LEU A 51 2.71 -11.31 -12.47
C LEU A 51 3.75 -10.44 -13.19
N SER A 52 3.77 -10.49 -14.53
CA SER A 52 4.66 -9.64 -15.33
C SER A 52 4.39 -8.16 -15.04
N SER A 53 5.46 -7.44 -14.72
CA SER A 53 5.46 -6.01 -14.40
C SER A 53 4.82 -5.16 -15.49
N ASP A 54 4.90 -5.61 -16.75
CA ASP A 54 4.33 -4.97 -17.95
C ASP A 54 2.78 -4.93 -17.98
N ILE A 55 2.09 -5.75 -17.17
CA ILE A 55 0.62 -5.87 -17.18
C ILE A 55 -0.01 -5.43 -15.85
N SER A 56 0.80 -5.27 -14.82
CA SER A 56 0.33 -4.99 -13.46
C SER A 56 0.19 -3.49 -13.19
N GLU A 57 -1.00 -2.95 -13.43
CA GLU A 57 -1.37 -1.61 -12.97
C GLU A 57 -1.63 -1.63 -11.45
N ALA A 58 -0.72 -1.02 -10.69
CA ALA A 58 -0.87 -0.76 -9.27
C ALA A 58 -1.73 0.49 -9.04
N GLU A 59 -2.79 0.37 -8.26
CA GLU A 59 -3.73 1.45 -7.96
C GLU A 59 -3.94 1.58 -6.44
N ILE A 60 -4.10 2.80 -5.95
CA ILE A 60 -4.54 3.06 -4.58
C ILE A 60 -6.06 2.93 -4.53
N VAL A 61 -6.54 1.95 -3.77
CA VAL A 61 -7.98 1.72 -3.55
C VAL A 61 -8.51 2.68 -2.48
N GLU A 62 -7.75 2.84 -1.39
CA GLU A 62 -8.13 3.70 -0.28
C GLU A 62 -6.90 4.33 0.35
N ALA A 63 -7.01 5.60 0.75
CA ALA A 63 -5.95 6.29 1.46
C ALA A 63 -6.56 7.27 2.48
N SER A 64 -6.26 7.04 3.75
CA SER A 64 -6.76 7.82 4.87
C SER A 64 -5.63 8.25 5.80
N SER A 65 -5.72 9.46 6.33
CA SER A 65 -4.80 10.00 7.33
C SER A 65 -5.61 10.60 8.47
N PHE A 66 -5.51 10.00 9.64
CA PHE A 66 -6.20 10.45 10.86
C PHE A 66 -5.21 11.16 11.76
N ASN A 67 -5.55 12.37 12.20
CA ASN A 67 -4.74 13.07 13.20
C ASN A 67 -5.05 12.49 14.59
N MET A 68 -4.00 12.11 15.31
CA MET A 68 -4.04 11.70 16.71
C MET A 68 -3.59 12.88 17.57
N VAL A 69 -4.54 13.49 18.27
CA VAL A 69 -4.25 14.64 19.15
C VAL A 69 -4.10 14.15 20.58
N LYS A 70 -2.90 14.33 21.16
CA LYS A 70 -2.61 14.08 22.57
C LYS A 70 -2.03 15.35 23.20
N GLY A 71 -2.86 16.09 23.93
CA GLY A 71 -2.49 17.39 24.50
C GLY A 71 -2.14 18.39 23.39
N TYR A 72 -0.87 18.82 23.32
CA TYR A 72 -0.35 19.76 22.32
C TYR A 72 0.35 19.07 21.13
N ARG A 73 0.48 17.74 21.14
CA ARG A 73 1.09 16.99 20.04
C ARG A 73 0.02 16.49 19.08
N ALA A 74 0.29 16.65 17.79
CA ALA A 74 -0.51 16.09 16.71
C ALA A 74 0.34 15.06 15.96
N ASP A 75 0.04 13.79 16.19
CA ASP A 75 0.58 12.67 15.44
C ASP A 75 -0.46 12.24 14.39
N LYS A 76 -0.11 11.24 13.57
CA LYS A 76 -0.92 10.73 12.46
C LYS A 76 -0.94 9.22 12.44
N ASN A 77 -2.14 8.66 12.27
CA ASN A 77 -2.34 7.28 11.86
C ASN A 77 -2.74 7.28 10.37
N ILE A 78 -1.87 6.74 9.53
CA ILE A 78 -2.04 6.71 8.09
C ILE A 78 -2.33 5.27 7.67
N ARG A 79 -3.34 5.10 6.83
CA ARG A 79 -3.72 3.80 6.27
C ARG A 79 -3.86 3.94 4.77
N VAL A 80 -3.17 3.07 4.04
CA VAL A 80 -3.23 3.04 2.59
C VAL A 80 -3.45 1.61 2.14
N LYS A 81 -4.48 1.41 1.32
CA LYS A 81 -4.76 0.16 0.63
C LYS A 81 -4.41 0.33 -0.83
N ALA A 82 -3.51 -0.51 -1.31
CA ALA A 82 -3.16 -0.57 -2.72
C ALA A 82 -3.49 -1.95 -3.28
N GLN A 83 -3.96 -1.98 -4.51
CA GLN A 83 -4.27 -3.21 -5.21
C GLN A 83 -3.68 -3.17 -6.60
N ASN A 84 -3.08 -4.27 -6.97
CA ASN A 84 -2.65 -4.55 -8.32
C ASN A 84 -3.79 -5.26 -9.05
N LYS A 85 -4.31 -4.62 -10.11
CA LYS A 85 -5.29 -5.23 -11.01
C LYS A 85 -4.54 -6.18 -11.94
N PRO A 86 -4.70 -7.51 -11.81
CA PRO A 86 -4.20 -8.40 -12.85
C PRO A 86 -4.92 -8.01 -14.12
N GLY A 87 -4.16 -7.63 -15.16
CA GLY A 87 -4.72 -7.23 -16.45
C GLY A 87 -5.81 -8.21 -16.85
N LEU A 88 -7.01 -7.69 -17.05
CA LEU A 88 -8.18 -8.44 -17.47
C LEU A 88 -7.85 -9.02 -18.85
N LEU A 89 -7.24 -10.20 -18.91
CA LEU A 89 -7.15 -10.98 -20.14
C LEU A 89 -8.56 -11.47 -20.45
N THR A 90 -9.36 -10.60 -21.05
CA THR A 90 -10.51 -11.03 -21.84
C THR A 90 -9.96 -11.67 -23.12
N LYS A 91 -9.36 -12.86 -23.00
CA LYS A 91 -9.45 -13.84 -24.09
C LYS A 91 -10.73 -14.63 -23.85
N ARG A 92 -11.86 -14.05 -24.22
CA ARG A 92 -12.96 -14.87 -24.74
C ARG A 92 -12.50 -15.32 -26.14
N GLU A 93 -11.75 -16.40 -26.19
CA GLU A 93 -11.90 -17.31 -27.32
C GLU A 93 -13.21 -18.05 -27.02
N GLU A 94 -14.32 -17.47 -27.49
CA GLU A 94 -15.54 -18.25 -27.71
C GLU A 94 -15.17 -19.30 -28.77
N GLU A 95 -14.73 -20.46 -28.29
CA GLU A 95 -14.72 -21.67 -29.09
C GLU A 95 -16.17 -22.07 -29.39
N ARG A 96 -16.45 -22.06 -30.70
CA ARG A 96 -17.48 -22.79 -31.46
C ARG A 96 -18.87 -22.18 -31.62
#